data_AF-A0A2L0CYT6-F1
#
_entry.id   AF-A0A2L0CYT6-F1
#
_cell.length_a   1.000
_cell.length_b   1.000
_cell.length_c   1.000
_cell.angle_alpha   90.00
_cell.angle_beta   90.00
_cell.angle_gamma   90.00
#
_symmetry.space_group_name_H-M   'P 1'
#
loop_
_entity.id
_entity.type
_entity.pdbx_description
1 polymer ?
#
loop_
_entity_poly.entity_id
_entity_poly.type
_entity_poly.pdbx_seq_one_letter_code
_entity_poly.pdbx_strand_id
1 'polypeptide(L)'
;VTNPPIDPFREKVVMSLQCPIGPEANILNPSAKQVHRLWLKQPVISIPDLEVLKLTSYRDWSAHVLDTTFPASEGANGLLPKVQAICDEANEAAKKHEILILSDRLVGPDRVPISSLLILGAVHHSLIESRSRMKVALVVESGEVREVHHVCVLLGYGADAICPYLALELAASLRDQGVLDCNMTDEVIFQNYSQAMQTGISK
;
A
#
# COMPACT_ATOMS: atom_id res chain seq x y z
N VAL A 1 -4.33 34.52 -4.92
CA VAL A 1 -3.85 33.34 -4.16
C VAL A 1 -5.07 32.66 -3.57
N THR A 2 -5.30 31.40 -3.91
CA THR A 2 -6.60 30.71 -3.68
C THR A 2 -6.74 30.12 -2.27
N ASN A 3 -5.64 29.72 -1.64
CA ASN A 3 -5.62 29.07 -0.33
C ASN A 3 -4.19 29.08 0.28
N PRO A 4 -4.01 29.40 1.58
CA PRO A 4 -2.70 29.38 2.24
C PRO A 4 -2.28 27.94 2.62
N PRO A 5 -0.96 27.63 2.63
CA PRO A 5 -0.46 26.35 3.16
C PRO A 5 -0.55 26.30 4.70
N ILE A 6 -0.61 25.09 5.25
CA ILE A 6 -0.60 24.80 6.69
C ILE A 6 0.85 24.55 7.15
N ASP A 7 1.22 24.98 8.36
CA ASP A 7 2.53 24.68 8.94
C ASP A 7 2.53 23.27 9.59
N PRO A 8 3.27 22.29 9.05
CA PRO A 8 3.22 20.91 9.50
C PRO A 8 3.83 20.66 10.87
N PHE A 9 4.57 21.62 11.42
CA PHE A 9 5.19 21.53 12.73
C PHE A 9 4.39 22.28 13.77
N ARG A 10 4.02 23.53 13.47
CA ARG A 10 3.29 24.41 14.41
C ARG A 10 1.81 24.06 14.50
N GLU A 11 1.22 23.56 13.42
CA GLU A 11 -0.21 23.24 13.32
C GLU A 11 -0.45 21.72 13.25
N LYS A 12 0.51 20.90 13.72
CA LYS A 12 0.41 19.43 13.70
C LYS A 12 -0.87 18.89 14.35
N VAL A 13 -1.42 19.59 15.34
CA VAL A 13 -2.65 19.18 16.06
C VAL A 13 -3.89 19.11 15.16
N VAL A 14 -3.92 19.84 14.04
CA VAL A 14 -5.03 19.81 13.08
C VAL A 14 -4.80 18.84 11.92
N MET A 15 -3.68 18.12 11.91
CA MET A 15 -3.31 17.17 10.86
C MET A 15 -3.44 15.73 11.36
N SER A 16 -3.79 14.81 10.46
CA SER A 16 -3.86 13.38 10.76
C SER A 16 -3.48 12.55 9.54
N LEU A 17 -2.76 11.45 9.79
CA LEU A 17 -2.47 10.41 8.79
C LEU A 17 -3.20 9.10 9.12
N GLN A 18 -4.20 9.14 9.99
CA GLN A 18 -4.97 7.94 10.31
C GLN A 18 -5.77 7.49 9.09
N CYS A 19 -5.65 6.20 8.75
CA CYS A 19 -6.22 5.62 7.55
C CYS A 19 -7.20 4.51 7.95
N PRO A 20 -8.53 4.74 7.86
CA PRO A 20 -9.47 3.63 7.90
C PRO A 20 -9.36 2.84 6.59
N ILE A 21 -9.11 1.53 6.66
CA ILE A 21 -8.97 0.65 5.49
C ILE A 21 -10.03 -0.44 5.48
N GLY A 22 -10.39 -0.90 4.29
CA GLY A 22 -11.41 -1.93 4.06
C GLY A 22 -12.78 -1.37 3.67
N PRO A 23 -13.77 -2.25 3.51
CA PRO A 23 -15.08 -1.95 2.92
C PRO A 23 -15.82 -0.82 3.63
N GLU A 24 -16.42 0.06 2.83
CA GLU A 24 -17.27 1.15 3.28
C GLU A 24 -18.74 0.73 3.26
N ALA A 25 -19.42 0.95 4.38
CA ALA A 25 -20.86 0.76 4.48
C ALA A 25 -21.61 1.98 3.90
N ASN A 26 -22.91 1.80 3.62
CA ASN A 26 -23.75 2.88 3.11
C ASN A 26 -23.76 4.09 4.07
N ILE A 27 -23.29 5.23 3.58
CA ILE A 27 -23.22 6.48 4.35
C ILE A 27 -24.59 7.08 4.67
N LEU A 28 -25.63 6.76 3.89
CA LEU A 28 -26.98 7.29 4.06
C LEU A 28 -27.78 6.57 5.16
N ASN A 29 -27.29 5.41 5.61
CA ASN A 29 -27.96 4.60 6.61
C ASN A 29 -27.07 4.41 7.84
N PRO A 30 -27.37 5.08 8.97
CA PRO A 30 -26.63 4.91 10.21
C PRO A 30 -26.58 3.44 10.64
N SER A 31 -25.37 2.89 10.78
CA SER A 31 -25.19 1.46 11.09
C SER A 31 -23.85 1.22 11.79
N ALA A 32 -23.82 0.28 12.74
CA ALA A 32 -22.57 -0.16 13.36
C ALA A 32 -21.56 -0.72 12.34
N LYS A 33 -22.02 -1.15 11.16
CA LYS A 33 -21.13 -1.58 10.06
C LYS A 33 -20.19 -0.47 9.58
N GLN A 34 -20.53 0.81 9.80
CA GLN A 34 -19.67 1.94 9.41
C GLN A 34 -18.36 1.99 10.21
N VAL A 35 -18.32 1.41 11.41
CA VAL A 35 -17.09 1.33 12.24
C VAL A 35 -16.36 -0.01 12.09
N HIS A 36 -16.70 -0.81 11.07
CA HIS A 36 -16.08 -2.11 10.87
C HIS A 36 -14.72 -2.09 10.13
N ARG A 37 -14.21 -0.90 9.80
CA ARG A 37 -12.94 -0.71 9.10
C ARG A 37 -11.73 -0.98 10.02
N LEU A 38 -10.62 -1.43 9.43
CA LEU A 38 -9.34 -1.53 10.15
C LEU A 38 -8.75 -0.12 10.27
N TRP A 39 -8.36 0.29 11.47
CA TRP A 39 -7.88 1.65 11.72
C TRP A 39 -6.35 1.67 11.80
N LEU A 40 -5.69 2.09 10.72
CA LEU A 40 -4.25 2.29 10.72
C LEU A 40 -3.92 3.67 11.30
N LYS A 41 -2.87 3.73 12.11
CA LYS A 41 -2.37 5.01 12.65
C LYS A 41 -1.69 5.89 11.60
N GLN A 42 -1.22 5.27 10.53
CA GLN A 42 -0.48 5.85 9.42
C GLN A 42 -0.56 4.90 8.21
N PRO A 43 -0.31 5.39 6.99
CA PRO A 43 -0.40 4.58 5.77
C PRO A 43 0.75 3.59 5.56
N VAL A 44 1.91 3.83 6.18
CA VAL A 44 3.09 2.96 6.04
C VAL A 44 3.00 1.81 7.05
N ILE A 45 3.09 0.58 6.57
CA ILE A 45 2.99 -0.64 7.38
C ILE A 45 4.27 -1.46 7.32
N SER A 46 4.54 -2.21 8.39
CA SER A 46 5.72 -3.09 8.46
C SER A 46 5.51 -4.38 7.67
N ILE A 47 6.59 -5.14 7.44
CA ILE A 47 6.51 -6.45 6.80
C ILE A 47 5.65 -7.42 7.65
N PRO A 48 5.84 -7.53 8.99
CA PRO A 48 4.95 -8.33 9.83
C PRO A 48 3.48 -7.90 9.76
N ASP A 49 3.19 -6.60 9.74
CA ASP A 49 1.82 -6.10 9.62
C ASP A 49 1.18 -6.55 8.30
N LEU A 50 1.94 -6.52 7.19
CA LEU A 50 1.47 -6.99 5.90
C LEU A 50 1.17 -8.50 5.92
N GLU A 51 2.03 -9.31 6.54
CA GLU A 51 1.80 -10.76 6.66
C GLU A 51 0.54 -11.06 7.49
N VAL A 52 0.27 -10.26 8.54
CA VAL A 52 -1.00 -10.34 9.29
C VAL A 52 -2.19 -10.00 8.39
N LEU A 53 -2.08 -8.99 7.52
CA LEU A 53 -3.14 -8.67 6.55
C LEU A 53 -3.36 -9.78 5.53
N LYS A 54 -2.29 -10.41 5.01
CA LYS A 54 -2.38 -11.55 4.08
C LYS A 54 -3.14 -12.73 4.69
N LEU A 55 -2.98 -12.96 5.99
CA LEU A 55 -3.58 -14.07 6.73
C LEU A 55 -4.87 -13.69 7.50
N THR A 56 -5.42 -12.51 7.24
CA THR A 56 -6.58 -12.03 7.98
C THR A 56 -7.78 -12.96 7.79
N SER A 57 -8.49 -13.21 8.89
CA SER A 57 -9.80 -13.90 8.94
C SER A 57 -10.79 -13.14 9.83
N TYR A 58 -10.45 -11.90 10.18
CA TYR A 58 -11.24 -11.10 11.09
C TYR A 58 -12.52 -10.62 10.39
N ARG A 59 -13.69 -10.94 10.96
CA ARG A 59 -15.02 -10.58 10.41
C ARG A 59 -15.27 -11.13 9.00
N ASP A 60 -14.79 -12.35 8.75
CA ASP A 60 -14.87 -13.02 7.45
C ASP A 60 -14.11 -12.29 6.33
N TRP A 61 -13.24 -11.34 6.69
CA TRP A 61 -12.38 -10.68 5.72
C TRP A 61 -11.34 -11.65 5.21
N SER A 62 -10.99 -11.50 3.95
CA SER A 62 -9.88 -12.20 3.35
C SER A 62 -9.08 -11.27 2.44
N ALA A 63 -7.80 -11.62 2.26
CA ALA A 63 -6.90 -10.91 1.37
C ALA A 63 -6.60 -11.74 0.12
N HIS A 64 -6.44 -11.06 -1.02
CA HIS A 64 -5.96 -11.65 -2.27
C HIS A 64 -4.70 -10.92 -2.73
N VAL A 65 -3.64 -11.67 -3.01
CA VAL A 65 -2.36 -11.12 -3.48
C VAL A 65 -2.34 -11.16 -5.01
N LEU A 66 -2.25 -10.00 -5.61
CA LEU A 66 -2.13 -9.78 -7.04
C LEU A 66 -0.65 -9.64 -7.40
N ASP A 67 -0.17 -10.54 -8.24
CA ASP A 67 1.21 -10.51 -8.74
C ASP A 67 1.37 -9.45 -9.84
N THR A 68 2.15 -8.41 -9.53
CA THR A 68 2.43 -7.27 -10.43
C THR A 68 3.71 -7.45 -11.24
N THR A 69 4.15 -8.68 -11.47
CA THR A 69 5.32 -9.00 -12.30
C THR A 69 4.94 -9.75 -13.58
N PHE A 70 5.69 -9.56 -14.67
CA PHE A 70 5.48 -10.26 -15.94
C PHE A 70 6.76 -10.93 -16.46
N PRO A 71 6.66 -11.95 -17.34
CA PRO A 71 7.83 -12.66 -17.87
C PRO A 71 8.75 -11.74 -18.67
N ALA A 72 10.05 -11.76 -18.38
CA ALA A 72 11.06 -10.99 -19.09
C ALA A 72 11.12 -11.34 -20.59
N SER A 73 10.77 -12.58 -20.95
CA SER A 73 10.71 -13.08 -22.33
C SER A 73 9.73 -12.33 -23.23
N GLU A 74 8.69 -11.69 -22.65
CA GLU A 74 7.68 -10.95 -23.42
C GLU A 74 8.13 -9.52 -23.78
N GLY A 75 9.22 -9.04 -23.17
CA GLY A 75 9.74 -7.69 -23.36
C GLY A 75 8.66 -6.62 -23.12
N ALA A 76 8.78 -5.48 -23.81
CA ALA A 76 7.84 -4.36 -23.65
C ALA A 76 6.39 -4.69 -24.05
N ASN A 77 6.19 -5.69 -24.91
CA ASN A 77 4.87 -6.07 -25.40
C ASN A 77 4.03 -6.80 -24.34
N GLY A 78 4.66 -7.40 -23.32
CA GLY A 78 3.97 -8.09 -22.22
C GLY A 78 3.34 -7.15 -21.19
N LEU A 79 3.74 -5.87 -21.16
CA LEU A 79 3.29 -4.91 -20.15
C LEU A 79 1.78 -4.64 -20.22
N LEU A 80 1.28 -4.21 -21.39
CA LEU A 80 -0.13 -3.85 -21.56
C LEU A 80 -1.09 -5.03 -21.29
N PRO A 81 -0.85 -6.24 -21.86
CA PRO A 81 -1.66 -7.41 -21.55
C PRO A 81 -1.66 -7.76 -20.06
N LYS A 82 -0.50 -7.69 -19.39
CA LYS A 82 -0.43 -7.99 -17.95
C LYS A 82 -1.18 -6.97 -17.11
N VAL A 83 -1.07 -5.67 -17.41
CA VAL A 83 -1.84 -4.64 -16.71
C VAL A 83 -3.35 -4.90 -16.83
N GLN A 84 -3.84 -5.21 -18.04
CA GLN A 84 -5.25 -5.55 -18.24
C GLN A 84 -5.64 -6.80 -17.45
N ALA A 85 -4.82 -7.85 -17.49
CA ALA A 85 -5.08 -9.09 -16.76
C ALA A 85 -5.15 -8.87 -15.23
N ILE A 86 -4.28 -8.02 -14.67
CA ILE A 86 -4.33 -7.67 -13.24
C ILE A 86 -5.59 -6.86 -12.92
N CYS A 87 -6.01 -5.93 -13.78
CA CYS A 87 -7.27 -5.20 -13.58
C CYS A 87 -8.48 -6.15 -13.60
N ASP A 88 -8.52 -7.09 -14.53
CA ASP A 88 -9.60 -8.08 -14.62
C ASP A 88 -9.59 -9.01 -13.39
N GLU A 89 -8.42 -9.50 -12.98
CA GLU A 89 -8.24 -10.30 -11.78
C GLU A 89 -8.65 -9.54 -10.51
N ALA A 90 -8.27 -8.27 -10.38
CA ALA A 90 -8.65 -7.41 -9.26
C ALA A 90 -10.17 -7.22 -9.17
N ASN A 91 -10.86 -7.06 -10.30
CA ASN A 91 -12.33 -6.95 -10.34
C ASN A 91 -13.02 -8.25 -9.90
N GLU A 92 -12.50 -9.42 -10.29
CA GLU A 92 -13.03 -10.69 -9.83
C GLU A 92 -12.72 -10.95 -8.34
N ALA A 93 -11.49 -10.65 -7.91
CA ALA A 93 -11.08 -10.77 -6.52
C ALA A 93 -11.90 -9.85 -5.60
N ALA A 94 -12.23 -8.64 -6.04
CA ALA A 94 -13.02 -7.68 -5.28
C ALA A 94 -14.46 -8.14 -4.97
N LYS A 95 -14.94 -9.19 -5.63
CA LYS A 95 -16.26 -9.81 -5.32
C LYS A 95 -16.19 -10.75 -4.12
N LYS A 96 -15.00 -11.24 -3.77
CA LYS A 96 -14.78 -12.31 -2.77
C LYS A 96 -13.88 -11.88 -1.61
N HIS A 97 -13.07 -10.85 -1.81
CA HIS A 97 -12.02 -10.42 -0.89
C HIS A 97 -12.14 -8.93 -0.58
N GLU A 98 -11.95 -8.58 0.68
CA GLU A 98 -12.02 -7.21 1.20
C GLU A 98 -10.68 -6.49 1.16
N ILE A 99 -9.58 -7.22 0.97
CA ILE A 99 -8.24 -6.66 0.86
C ILE A 99 -7.58 -7.20 -0.40
N LEU A 100 -7.12 -6.31 -1.27
CA LEU A 100 -6.30 -6.65 -2.43
C LEU A 100 -4.89 -6.12 -2.19
N ILE A 101 -3.90 -6.98 -2.32
CA ILE A 101 -2.49 -6.66 -2.12
C ILE A 101 -1.80 -6.72 -3.47
N LEU A 102 -1.38 -5.57 -3.99
CA LEU A 102 -0.55 -5.47 -5.20
C LEU A 102 0.91 -5.73 -4.78
N SER A 103 1.50 -6.82 -5.27
CA SER A 103 2.84 -7.26 -4.83
C SER A 103 3.79 -7.50 -6.00
N ASP A 104 4.96 -6.87 -5.95
CA ASP A 104 6.08 -7.10 -6.89
C ASP A 104 7.12 -8.10 -6.34
N ARG A 105 6.81 -8.83 -5.26
CA ARG A 105 7.72 -9.77 -4.57
C ARG A 105 8.27 -10.89 -5.44
N LEU A 106 7.57 -11.26 -6.52
CA LEU A 106 8.00 -12.31 -7.44
C LEU A 106 9.04 -11.81 -8.47
N VAL A 107 9.60 -10.61 -8.29
CA VAL A 107 10.69 -10.10 -9.11
C VAL A 107 11.88 -11.08 -9.11
N GLY A 108 12.47 -11.28 -10.28
CA GLY A 108 13.56 -12.22 -10.46
C GLY A 108 14.23 -12.09 -11.82
N PRO A 109 15.21 -12.95 -12.14
CA PRO A 109 15.92 -12.89 -13.43
C PRO A 109 14.98 -13.04 -14.63
N ASP A 110 13.91 -13.82 -14.48
CA ASP A 110 12.93 -14.09 -15.53
C ASP A 110 11.63 -13.28 -15.38
N ARG A 111 11.52 -12.41 -14.36
CA ARG A 111 10.29 -11.70 -14.00
C ARG A 111 10.56 -10.23 -13.74
N VAL A 112 9.95 -9.37 -14.55
CA VAL A 112 10.10 -7.91 -14.48
C VAL A 112 8.93 -7.33 -13.67
N PRO A 113 9.19 -6.47 -12.68
CA PRO A 113 8.12 -5.81 -11.93
C PRO A 113 7.52 -4.69 -12.78
N ILE A 114 6.20 -4.56 -12.73
CA ILE A 114 5.50 -3.37 -13.24
C ILE A 114 5.63 -2.27 -12.18
N SER A 115 5.80 -1.02 -12.62
CA SER A 115 5.81 0.11 -11.70
C SER A 115 4.58 0.09 -10.80
N SER A 116 4.85 0.13 -9.49
CA SER A 116 3.85 0.09 -8.42
C SER A 116 2.77 1.17 -8.57
N LEU A 117 3.17 2.37 -8.99
CA LEU A 117 2.26 3.48 -9.26
C LEU A 117 1.35 3.22 -10.47
N LEU A 118 1.93 2.74 -11.57
CA LEU A 118 1.17 2.47 -12.79
C LEU A 118 0.08 1.43 -12.52
N ILE A 119 0.45 0.33 -11.87
CA ILE A 119 -0.48 -0.76 -11.61
C ILE A 119 -1.54 -0.37 -10.58
N LEU A 120 -1.16 0.36 -9.53
CA LEU A 120 -2.11 0.89 -8.56
C LEU A 120 -3.12 1.80 -9.23
N GLY A 121 -2.69 2.76 -10.05
CA GLY A 121 -3.58 3.69 -10.74
C GLY A 121 -4.54 2.95 -11.68
N ALA A 122 -4.05 1.99 -12.46
CA ALA A 122 -4.87 1.18 -13.36
C ALA A 122 -5.94 0.39 -12.59
N VAL A 123 -5.55 -0.33 -11.53
CA VAL A 123 -6.47 -1.12 -10.70
C VAL A 123 -7.47 -0.21 -9.97
N HIS A 124 -7.00 0.90 -9.41
CA HIS A 124 -7.85 1.87 -8.72
C HIS A 124 -8.96 2.41 -9.62
N HIS A 125 -8.61 2.88 -10.83
CA HIS A 125 -9.59 3.39 -11.79
C HIS A 125 -10.51 2.29 -12.32
N SER A 126 -9.99 1.10 -12.62
CA SER A 126 -10.80 -0.04 -13.05
C SER A 126 -11.85 -0.44 -11.99
N LEU A 127 -11.46 -0.46 -10.72
CA LEU A 127 -12.39 -0.75 -9.61
C LEU A 127 -13.41 0.36 -9.38
N ILE A 128 -13.10 1.61 -9.71
CA ILE A 128 -14.08 2.71 -9.70
C ILE A 128 -15.12 2.49 -10.80
N GLU A 129 -14.67 2.18 -12.01
CA GLU A 129 -15.56 1.93 -13.16
C GLU A 129 -16.50 0.75 -12.90
N SER A 130 -16.00 -0.31 -12.24
CA SER A 130 -16.80 -1.46 -11.84
C SER A 130 -17.61 -1.26 -10.55
N ARG A 131 -17.51 -0.10 -9.90
CA ARG A 131 -18.14 0.25 -8.60
C ARG A 131 -17.76 -0.69 -7.46
N SER A 132 -16.58 -1.29 -7.54
CA SER A 132 -16.04 -2.22 -6.53
C SER A 132 -15.04 -1.58 -5.59
N ARG A 133 -14.49 -0.39 -5.91
CA ARG A 133 -13.45 0.28 -5.10
C ARG A 133 -13.83 0.50 -3.63
N MET A 134 -15.09 0.83 -3.34
CA MET A 134 -15.58 1.05 -1.97
C MET A 134 -15.67 -0.24 -1.14
N LYS A 135 -15.60 -1.42 -1.78
CA LYS A 135 -15.74 -2.72 -1.11
C LYS A 135 -14.40 -3.33 -0.70
N VAL A 136 -13.29 -2.77 -1.18
CA VAL A 136 -11.96 -3.36 -1.00
C VAL A 136 -10.95 -2.34 -0.49
N ALA A 137 -10.01 -2.79 0.32
CA ALA A 137 -8.77 -2.09 0.60
C ALA A 137 -7.74 -2.40 -0.50
N LEU A 138 -7.00 -1.39 -0.94
CA LEU A 138 -5.84 -1.55 -1.82
C LEU A 138 -4.56 -1.36 -1.02
N VAL A 139 -3.80 -2.43 -0.86
CA VAL A 139 -2.51 -2.42 -0.17
C VAL A 139 -1.40 -2.63 -1.21
N VAL A 140 -0.33 -1.84 -1.12
CA VAL A 140 0.81 -1.95 -2.04
C VAL A 140 2.00 -2.53 -1.29
N GLU A 141 2.46 -3.70 -1.70
CA GLU A 141 3.75 -4.29 -1.32
C GLU A 141 4.73 -4.04 -2.47
N SER A 142 5.70 -3.13 -2.29
CA SER A 142 6.63 -2.82 -3.38
C SER A 142 8.06 -2.56 -2.93
N GLY A 143 9.00 -3.00 -3.77
CA GLY A 143 10.42 -2.72 -3.64
C GLY A 143 10.84 -1.34 -4.17
N GLU A 144 9.99 -0.65 -4.93
CA GLU A 144 10.31 0.67 -5.52
C GLU A 144 10.16 1.83 -4.52
N VAL A 145 9.36 1.62 -3.48
CA VAL A 145 8.96 2.67 -2.52
C VAL A 145 10.08 2.87 -1.51
N ARG A 146 10.65 4.09 -1.51
CA ARG A 146 11.76 4.45 -0.60
C ARG A 146 11.75 5.91 -0.16
N GLU A 147 11.23 6.80 -1.00
CA GLU A 147 11.17 8.24 -0.72
C GLU A 147 9.75 8.67 -0.33
N VAL A 148 9.66 9.78 0.41
CA VAL A 148 8.39 10.40 0.82
C VAL A 148 7.48 10.64 -0.39
N HIS A 149 8.04 11.13 -1.50
CA HIS A 149 7.27 11.40 -2.71
C HIS A 149 6.60 10.13 -3.26
N HIS A 150 7.27 8.98 -3.25
CA HIS A 150 6.69 7.72 -3.73
C HIS A 150 5.45 7.36 -2.89
N VAL A 151 5.54 7.51 -1.57
CA VAL A 151 4.41 7.26 -0.66
C VAL A 151 3.27 8.23 -0.93
N CYS A 152 3.54 9.53 -1.03
CA CYS A 152 2.51 10.54 -1.31
C CYS A 152 1.79 10.30 -2.63
N VAL A 153 2.52 9.92 -3.69
CA VAL A 153 1.94 9.65 -4.99
C VAL A 153 1.09 8.38 -4.98
N LEU A 154 1.54 7.30 -4.34
CA LEU A 154 0.72 6.09 -4.17
C LEU A 154 -0.56 6.37 -3.38
N LEU A 155 -0.48 7.14 -2.29
CA LEU A 155 -1.66 7.54 -1.53
C LEU A 155 -2.62 8.40 -2.38
N GLY A 156 -2.09 9.35 -3.15
CA GLY A 156 -2.89 10.19 -4.05
C GLY A 156 -3.58 9.40 -5.17
N TYR A 157 -2.98 8.31 -5.62
CA TYR A 157 -3.56 7.40 -6.62
C TYR A 157 -4.39 6.25 -6.02
N GLY A 158 -4.63 6.28 -4.71
CA GLY A 158 -5.66 5.48 -4.08
C GLY A 158 -5.19 4.21 -3.36
N ALA A 159 -3.92 4.13 -2.97
CA ALA A 159 -3.46 3.14 -1.99
C ALA A 159 -4.04 3.46 -0.60
N ASP A 160 -4.51 2.42 0.10
CA ASP A 160 -5.00 2.51 1.48
C ASP A 160 -3.88 2.22 2.50
N ALA A 161 -2.91 1.37 2.14
CA ALA A 161 -1.71 1.09 2.93
C ALA A 161 -0.53 0.72 2.02
N ILE A 162 0.70 0.99 2.47
CA ILE A 162 1.93 0.79 1.69
C ILE A 162 2.97 0.09 2.55
N CYS A 163 3.49 -1.04 2.06
CA CYS A 163 4.60 -1.79 2.64
C CYS A 163 5.84 -1.63 1.74
N PRO A 164 6.79 -0.73 2.09
CA PRO A 164 8.04 -0.53 1.36
C PRO A 164 9.07 -1.59 1.75
N TYR A 165 8.80 -2.84 1.41
CA TYR A 165 9.52 -3.96 2.00
C TYR A 165 11.03 -3.91 1.73
N LEU A 166 11.45 -3.51 0.51
CA LEU A 166 12.85 -3.58 0.13
C LEU A 166 13.66 -2.53 0.87
N ALA A 167 13.06 -1.37 1.17
CA ALA A 167 13.69 -0.35 1.99
C ALA A 167 13.91 -0.84 3.42
N LEU A 168 12.94 -1.58 3.98
CA LEU A 168 13.04 -2.16 5.33
C LEU A 168 14.06 -3.31 5.39
N GLU A 169 14.02 -4.23 4.42
CA GLU A 169 14.99 -5.33 4.30
C GLU A 169 16.41 -4.82 4.06
N LEU A 170 16.57 -3.76 3.26
CA LEU A 170 17.86 -3.11 3.05
C LEU A 170 18.40 -2.52 4.35
N ALA A 171 17.55 -1.85 5.14
CA ALA A 171 17.95 -1.31 6.44
C ALA A 171 18.39 -2.43 7.41
N ALA A 172 17.65 -3.54 7.46
CA ALA A 172 18.06 -4.72 8.23
C ALA A 172 19.41 -5.28 7.74
N SER A 173 19.60 -5.40 6.42
CA SER A 173 20.88 -5.85 5.86
C SER A 173 22.04 -4.91 6.17
N LEU A 174 21.83 -3.58 6.20
CA LEU A 174 22.86 -2.60 6.54
C LEU A 174 23.25 -2.67 8.02
N ARG A 175 22.31 -2.99 8.91
CA ARG A 175 22.60 -3.32 10.31
C ARG A 175 23.48 -4.56 10.40
N ASP A 176 23.11 -5.63 9.69
CA ASP A 176 23.85 -6.90 9.76
C ASP A 176 25.28 -6.78 9.20
N GLN A 177 25.50 -5.84 8.27
CA GLN A 177 26.82 -5.47 7.75
C GLN A 177 27.61 -4.51 8.67
N GLY A 178 27.02 -4.05 9.78
CA GLY A 178 27.65 -3.13 10.74
C GLY A 178 27.72 -1.67 10.29
N VAL A 179 26.96 -1.29 9.25
CA VAL A 179 26.85 0.10 8.79
C VAL A 179 25.91 0.91 9.69
N LEU A 180 24.84 0.27 10.17
CA LEU A 180 23.95 0.80 11.21
C LEU A 180 24.31 0.20 12.57
N ASP A 181 23.80 0.82 13.65
CA ASP A 181 23.98 0.29 15.00
C ASP A 181 23.34 -1.11 15.12
N CYS A 182 24.17 -2.10 15.42
CA CYS A 182 23.78 -3.50 15.55
C CYS A 182 22.72 -3.74 16.65
N ASN A 183 22.56 -2.79 17.58
CA ASN A 183 21.56 -2.88 18.64
C ASN A 183 20.13 -2.50 18.18
N MET A 184 19.98 -1.94 16.97
CA MET A 184 18.65 -1.57 16.45
C MET A 184 17.86 -2.82 16.06
N THR A 185 16.71 -3.06 16.69
CA THR A 185 15.80 -4.13 16.26
C THR A 185 15.04 -3.74 14.99
N ASP A 186 14.42 -4.72 14.32
CA ASP A 186 13.60 -4.48 13.13
C ASP A 186 12.43 -3.54 13.44
N GLU A 187 11.86 -3.62 14.64
CA GLU A 187 10.82 -2.71 15.10
C GLU A 187 11.34 -1.27 15.21
N VAL A 188 12.54 -1.07 15.77
CA VAL A 188 13.13 0.27 15.89
C VAL A 188 13.43 0.86 14.51
N ILE A 189 13.95 0.05 13.59
CA ILE A 189 14.18 0.45 12.20
C ILE A 189 12.87 0.90 11.55
N PHE A 190 11.81 0.08 11.67
CA PHE A 190 10.49 0.41 11.15
C PHE A 190 9.91 1.69 11.78
N GLN A 191 9.96 1.84 13.10
CA GLN A 191 9.42 3.01 13.79
C GLN A 191 10.13 4.29 13.32
N ASN A 192 11.46 4.27 13.23
CA ASN A 192 12.24 5.41 12.75
C ASN A 192 11.94 5.75 11.29
N TYR A 193 11.90 4.74 10.42
CA TYR A 193 11.55 4.91 9.01
C TYR A 193 10.14 5.51 8.87
N SER A 194 9.19 4.96 9.60
CA SER A 194 7.80 5.37 9.52
C SER A 194 7.56 6.77 10.09
N GLN A 195 8.26 7.14 11.16
CA GLN A 195 8.22 8.50 11.70
C GLN A 195 8.80 9.51 10.70
N ALA A 196 9.88 9.14 10.00
CA ALA A 196 10.45 9.98 8.94
C ALA A 196 9.45 10.15 7.77
N MET A 197 8.80 9.07 7.34
CA MET A 197 7.76 9.13 6.30
C MET A 197 6.56 9.96 6.75
N GLN A 198 6.05 9.78 7.97
CA GLN A 198 4.96 10.58 8.53
C GLN A 198 5.29 12.08 8.54
N THR A 199 6.50 12.43 8.98
CA THR A 199 6.96 13.83 9.01
C THR A 199 7.11 14.37 7.59
N GLY A 200 7.55 13.54 6.65
CA GLY A 200 7.65 13.88 5.24
C GLY A 200 6.29 14.14 4.58
N ILE A 201 5.33 13.24 4.78
CA ILE A 201 3.97 13.35 4.21
C ILE A 201 3.23 14.57 4.75
N SER A 202 3.51 14.94 6.00
CA SER A 202 2.85 16.09 6.61
C SER A 202 3.32 17.43 6.01
N LYS A 203 4.52 17.48 5.42
CA LYS A 203 5.09 18.71 4.82
C LYS A 203 4.46 19.03 3.47
#